data_AF-A0A9E0RUJ1-F1
#
_entry.id   AF-A0A9E0RUJ1-F1
#
_cell.length_a   1.000
_cell.length_b   1.000
_cell.length_c   1.000
_cell.angle_alpha   90.00
_cell.angle_beta   90.00
_cell.angle_gamma   90.00
#
_symmetry.space_group_name_H-M   'P 1'
#
loop_
_entity.id
_entity.type
_entity.pdbx_description
1 polymer ?
#
loop_
_entity_poly.entity_id
_entity_poly.type
_entity_poly.pdbx_seq_one_letter_code
_entity_poly.pdbx_strand_id
1 'polypeptide(L)'
;MMRYELLSLAAPLAAGQGAMAEQAPECPQVEAACILSDAWSAALVLPPEKLTRVKPLFLEIAALSGQSGLLQAWQAKLGPGEPWPRPAYRDFGWEKAEPVLRAEGVEGLISKARHKQAPLDFARGDALLAAGKYLADTDEEGAARLNEALLDLAATASDFEGPDLAHAASELAMYRCDLATFDRARSRTHAPNSLRFAIWRARITGDVLALRSRIRDEADDTDTRHVRQVLGGYRAILELDYCS
;
A
#
# COMPACT_ATOMS: atom_id res chain seq x y z
N MET A 1 -28.13 2.51 80.66
CA MET A 1 -27.42 3.66 80.06
C MET A 1 -26.42 3.13 79.05
N MET A 2 -26.42 3.70 77.83
CA MET A 2 -25.37 3.65 76.77
C MET A 2 -24.99 2.26 76.20
N ARG A 3 -25.33 1.81 74.98
CA ARG A 3 -25.27 2.35 73.58
C ARG A 3 -23.92 2.03 72.89
N TYR A 4 -23.99 1.57 71.64
CA TYR A 4 -22.94 1.38 70.60
C TYR A 4 -22.05 0.12 70.68
N GLU A 5 -21.68 -0.60 69.62
CA GLU A 5 -22.09 -0.64 68.20
C GLU A 5 -21.54 -1.93 67.54
N LEU A 6 -22.23 -2.43 66.51
CA LEU A 6 -21.75 -3.43 65.56
C LEU A 6 -20.64 -2.84 64.68
N LEU A 7 -19.60 -3.62 64.34
CA LEU A 7 -18.72 -3.30 63.21
C LEU A 7 -18.30 -4.55 62.41
N SER A 8 -18.97 -4.64 61.27
CA SER A 8 -18.66 -5.24 59.97
C SER A 8 -17.34 -5.99 59.75
N LEU A 9 -17.53 -7.24 59.30
CA LEU A 9 -16.64 -7.92 58.34
C LEU A 9 -16.79 -7.27 56.96
N ALA A 10 -15.70 -6.77 56.37
CA ALA A 10 -15.61 -6.45 54.95
C ALA A 10 -14.29 -7.01 54.40
N ALA A 11 -14.40 -8.08 53.62
CA ALA A 11 -13.30 -8.63 52.83
C ALA A 11 -13.01 -7.71 51.63
N PRO A 12 -11.73 -7.44 51.28
CA PRO A 12 -11.43 -6.69 50.08
C PRO A 12 -11.62 -7.59 48.84
N LEU A 13 -12.56 -7.19 48.00
CA LEU A 13 -12.70 -7.67 46.62
C LEU A 13 -11.43 -7.31 45.84
N ALA A 14 -10.74 -8.35 45.34
CA ALA A 14 -9.68 -8.22 44.36
C ALA A 14 -10.30 -7.68 43.04
N ALA A 15 -10.08 -6.39 42.78
CA ALA A 15 -10.39 -5.78 41.49
C ALA A 15 -9.39 -6.30 40.45
N GLY A 16 -9.83 -7.28 39.65
CA GLY A 16 -9.15 -7.65 38.41
C GLY A 16 -9.17 -6.47 37.45
N GLN A 17 -8.02 -5.86 37.22
CA GLN A 17 -7.81 -4.94 36.10
C GLN A 17 -7.69 -5.79 34.82
N GLY A 18 -8.85 -6.13 34.24
CA GLY A 18 -8.91 -6.52 32.84
C GLY A 18 -8.60 -5.27 32.02
N ALA A 19 -7.48 -5.28 31.30
CA ALA A 19 -7.18 -4.32 30.26
C ALA A 19 -8.38 -4.29 29.30
N MET A 20 -9.11 -3.17 29.26
CA MET A 20 -10.12 -2.96 28.24
C MET A 20 -9.37 -2.80 26.93
N ALA A 21 -9.41 -3.83 26.09
CA ALA A 21 -9.11 -3.69 24.67
C ALA A 21 -10.03 -2.58 24.15
N GLU A 22 -9.43 -1.46 23.75
CA GLU A 22 -10.10 -0.36 23.09
C GLU A 22 -10.74 -0.96 21.82
N GLN A 23 -12.04 -1.22 21.89
CA GLN A 23 -12.80 -1.72 20.75
C GLN A 23 -12.64 -0.70 19.62
N ALA A 24 -12.02 -1.13 18.53
CA ALA A 24 -11.87 -0.31 17.34
C ALA A 24 -13.25 0.24 16.96
N PRO A 25 -13.40 1.57 16.79
CA PRO A 25 -14.70 2.17 16.51
C PRO A 25 -15.31 1.53 15.26
N GLU A 26 -16.63 1.32 15.30
CA GLU A 26 -17.41 0.87 14.15
C GLU A 26 -16.99 1.69 12.91
N CYS A 27 -16.62 0.97 11.87
CA CYS A 27 -16.18 1.51 10.59
C CYS A 27 -17.24 2.50 10.08
N PRO A 28 -16.90 3.80 9.92
CA PRO A 28 -17.85 4.77 9.37
C PRO A 28 -18.33 4.30 7.99
N GLN A 29 -19.46 4.81 7.48
CA GLN A 29 -19.97 4.47 6.14
C GLN A 29 -19.00 4.77 4.97
N VAL A 30 -17.81 5.29 5.27
CA VAL A 30 -16.77 5.63 4.31
C VAL A 30 -15.64 4.61 4.37
N GLU A 31 -15.39 3.96 3.23
CA GLU A 31 -14.32 2.98 3.03
C GLU A 31 -12.95 3.47 3.56
N ALA A 32 -12.49 4.66 3.15
CA ALA A 32 -11.21 5.21 3.56
C ALA A 32 -11.08 5.38 5.08
N ALA A 33 -12.17 5.75 5.76
CA ALA A 33 -12.17 5.88 7.21
C ALA A 33 -11.99 4.52 7.89
N CYS A 34 -12.58 3.47 7.33
CA CYS A 34 -12.45 2.10 7.85
C CYS A 34 -11.03 1.56 7.69
N ILE A 35 -10.47 1.70 6.49
CA ILE A 35 -9.09 1.27 6.22
C ILE A 35 -8.09 2.02 7.10
N LEU A 36 -8.24 3.33 7.26
CA LEU A 36 -7.39 4.12 8.14
C LEU A 36 -7.55 3.73 9.62
N SER A 37 -8.77 3.46 10.08
CA SER A 37 -9.03 3.03 11.45
C SER A 37 -8.38 1.68 11.76
N ASP A 38 -8.54 0.70 10.86
CA ASP A 38 -7.97 -0.64 11.02
C ASP A 38 -6.44 -0.60 10.92
N ALA A 39 -5.89 0.14 9.95
CA ALA A 39 -4.44 0.33 9.82
C ALA A 39 -3.84 1.05 11.04
N TRP A 40 -4.57 1.99 11.65
CA TRP A 40 -4.11 2.67 12.85
C TRP A 40 -4.16 1.76 14.07
N SER A 41 -5.21 0.94 14.19
CA SER A 41 -5.29 -0.09 15.23
C SER A 41 -4.09 -1.04 15.14
N ALA A 42 -3.73 -1.45 13.92
CA ALA A 42 -2.51 -2.22 13.68
C ALA A 42 -1.22 -1.43 13.93
N ALA A 43 -1.20 -0.11 13.74
CA ALA A 43 -0.04 0.73 14.03
C ALA A 43 0.21 0.93 15.52
N LEU A 44 -0.83 0.86 16.38
CA LEU A 44 -0.70 1.12 17.82
C LEU A 44 0.16 0.10 18.56
N VAL A 45 0.44 -1.07 17.97
CA VAL A 45 1.40 -2.04 18.54
C VAL A 45 2.85 -1.59 18.35
N LEU A 46 3.12 -0.64 17.46
CA LEU A 46 4.47 -0.15 17.17
C LEU A 46 5.04 0.67 18.34
N PRO A 47 6.35 0.58 18.59
CA PRO A 47 7.07 1.52 19.43
C PRO A 47 6.85 3.00 19.04
N PRO A 48 6.87 3.95 20.00
CA PRO A 48 6.53 5.36 19.76
C PRO A 48 7.30 6.04 18.62
N GLU A 49 8.58 5.70 18.45
CA GLU A 49 9.44 6.24 17.41
C GLU A 49 9.03 5.76 16.01
N LYS A 50 8.58 4.51 15.89
CA LYS A 50 8.07 3.94 14.63
C LYS A 50 6.67 4.44 14.33
N LEU A 51 5.82 4.52 15.36
CA LEU A 51 4.48 5.10 15.24
C LEU A 51 4.56 6.54 14.73
N THR A 52 5.50 7.34 15.24
CA THR A 52 5.72 8.72 14.78
C THR A 52 6.09 8.79 13.29
N ARG A 53 6.89 7.85 12.77
CA ARG A 53 7.29 7.81 11.36
C ARG A 53 6.16 7.49 10.40
N VAL A 54 5.14 6.75 10.83
CA VAL A 54 4.02 6.37 9.96
C VAL A 54 2.86 7.38 9.96
N LYS A 55 2.78 8.28 10.96
CA LYS A 55 1.71 9.30 11.04
C LYS A 55 1.52 10.11 9.74
N PRO A 56 2.56 10.61 9.05
CA PRO A 56 2.36 11.38 7.82
C PRO A 56 1.68 10.59 6.71
N LEU A 57 1.84 9.25 6.69
CA LEU A 57 1.19 8.38 5.71
C LEU A 57 -0.32 8.31 5.93
N PHE A 58 -0.79 8.33 7.19
CA PHE A 58 -2.22 8.39 7.49
C PHE A 58 -2.83 9.71 7.02
N LEU A 59 -2.12 10.83 7.24
CA LEU A 59 -2.55 12.15 6.77
C LEU A 59 -2.59 12.24 5.25
N GLU A 60 -1.62 11.63 4.56
CA GLU A 60 -1.60 11.54 3.11
C GLU A 60 -2.83 10.79 2.56
N ILE A 61 -3.11 9.59 3.08
CA ILE A 61 -4.27 8.81 2.65
C ILE A 61 -5.59 9.51 2.98
N ALA A 62 -5.70 10.15 4.15
CA ALA A 62 -6.87 10.94 4.51
C ALA A 62 -7.06 12.13 3.54
N ALA A 63 -5.98 12.80 3.13
CA ALA A 63 -6.04 13.87 2.14
C ALA A 63 -6.42 13.37 0.75
N LEU A 64 -5.84 12.25 0.30
CA LEU A 64 -6.13 11.64 -1.01
C LEU A 64 -7.57 11.15 -1.12
N SER A 65 -8.23 10.82 0.00
CA SER A 65 -9.64 10.43 0.00
C SER A 65 -10.61 11.52 -0.47
N GLY A 66 -10.16 12.78 -0.58
CA GLY A 66 -10.99 13.93 -0.93
C GLY A 66 -11.96 14.39 0.16
N GLN A 67 -11.99 13.71 1.32
CA GLN A 67 -12.95 13.97 2.39
C GLN A 67 -12.36 14.91 3.44
N SER A 68 -12.72 16.18 3.36
CA SER A 68 -12.24 17.22 4.29
C SER A 68 -12.49 16.88 5.76
N GLY A 69 -13.67 16.33 6.09
CA GLY A 69 -13.99 15.89 7.44
C GLY A 69 -13.09 14.77 7.96
N LEU A 70 -12.72 13.82 7.08
CA LEU A 70 -11.80 12.74 7.42
C LEU A 70 -10.39 13.29 7.68
N LEU A 71 -9.88 14.15 6.79
CA LEU A 71 -8.57 14.80 6.97
C LEU A 71 -8.53 15.61 8.27
N GLN A 72 -9.55 16.42 8.56
CA GLN A 72 -9.62 17.20 9.80
C GLN A 72 -9.62 16.32 11.05
N ALA A 73 -10.37 15.22 11.04
CA ALA A 73 -10.39 14.26 12.15
C ALA A 73 -9.00 13.65 12.39
N TRP A 74 -8.29 13.28 11.32
CA TRP A 74 -6.94 12.73 11.43
C TRP A 74 -5.89 13.76 11.84
N GLN A 75 -5.99 15.00 11.38
CA GLN A 75 -5.14 16.10 11.84
C GLN A 75 -5.37 16.42 13.33
N ALA A 76 -6.62 16.41 13.79
CA ALA A 76 -6.93 16.57 15.21
C ALA A 76 -6.37 15.43 16.05
N LYS A 77 -6.41 14.19 15.54
CA LYS A 77 -5.90 12.99 16.22
C LYS A 77 -4.38 12.91 16.27
N LEU A 78 -3.70 13.24 15.17
CA LEU A 78 -2.26 13.01 15.00
C LEU A 78 -1.41 14.26 15.26
N GLY A 79 -2.04 15.43 15.35
CA GLY A 79 -1.42 16.74 15.40
C GLY A 79 -1.32 17.39 14.01
N PRO A 80 -1.03 18.70 13.95
CA PRO A 80 -0.77 19.40 12.69
C PRO A 80 0.51 18.84 12.07
N GLY A 81 0.34 17.90 11.15
CA GLY A 81 1.39 17.39 10.28
C GLY A 81 1.07 17.75 8.85
N GLU A 82 2.09 18.03 8.06
CA GLU A 82 1.92 18.09 6.61
C GLU A 82 1.80 16.64 6.10
N PRO A 83 0.86 16.35 5.18
CA PRO A 83 0.90 15.12 4.40
C PRO A 83 2.31 14.92 3.85
N TRP A 84 2.78 13.68 3.76
CA TRP A 84 4.09 13.42 3.18
C TRP A 84 4.17 14.11 1.80
N PRO A 85 5.07 15.08 1.59
CA PRO A 85 5.11 15.80 0.32
C PRO A 85 5.46 14.79 -0.76
N ARG A 86 4.64 14.72 -1.83
CA ARG A 86 5.07 14.01 -3.04
C ARG A 86 6.38 14.67 -3.48
N PRO A 87 7.48 13.92 -3.58
CA PRO A 87 8.71 14.49 -4.11
C PRO A 87 8.41 15.06 -5.49
N ALA A 88 8.67 16.35 -5.71
CA ALA A 88 8.44 17.02 -6.99
C ALA A 88 9.48 16.62 -8.07
N TYR A 89 10.22 15.53 -7.85
CA TYR A 89 11.17 15.03 -8.84
C TYR A 89 10.40 14.46 -10.03
N ARG A 90 10.96 14.65 -11.22
CA ARG A 90 10.49 13.97 -12.43
C ARG A 90 10.62 12.45 -12.21
N ASP A 91 9.64 11.71 -12.72
CA ASP A 91 9.65 10.26 -12.70
C ASP A 91 10.88 9.75 -13.46
N PHE A 92 11.87 9.23 -12.72
CA PHE A 92 13.13 8.77 -13.29
C PHE A 92 12.93 7.63 -14.30
N GLY A 93 11.96 6.75 -14.07
CA GLY A 93 11.60 5.70 -15.03
C GLY A 93 11.12 6.32 -16.34
N TRP A 94 10.21 7.29 -16.24
CA TRP A 94 9.70 8.01 -17.41
C TRP A 94 10.81 8.78 -18.15
N GLU A 95 11.71 9.46 -17.44
CA GLU A 95 12.84 10.17 -18.06
C GLU A 95 13.73 9.27 -18.91
N LYS A 96 13.87 7.99 -18.52
CA LYS A 96 14.64 6.99 -19.28
C LYS A 96 13.83 6.39 -20.42
N ALA A 97 12.53 6.18 -20.21
CA ALA A 97 11.67 5.52 -21.18
C ALA A 97 11.22 6.43 -22.33
N GLU A 98 10.82 7.67 -22.03
CA GLU A 98 10.25 8.63 -22.99
C GLU A 98 11.09 8.82 -24.27
N PRO A 99 12.41 9.08 -24.21
CA PRO A 99 13.19 9.28 -25.42
C PRO A 99 13.28 8.02 -26.29
N VAL A 100 13.37 6.84 -25.67
CA VAL A 100 13.43 5.56 -26.40
C VAL A 100 12.06 5.24 -27.00
N LEU A 101 10.99 5.42 -26.24
CA LEU A 101 9.62 5.18 -26.69
C LEU A 101 9.26 6.08 -27.89
N ARG A 102 9.67 7.35 -27.86
CA ARG A 102 9.46 8.27 -29.00
C ARG A 102 10.27 7.92 -30.24
N ALA A 103 11.50 7.45 -30.08
CA ALA A 103 12.42 7.21 -31.19
C ALA A 103 12.27 5.81 -31.82
N GLU A 104 12.03 4.79 -31.00
CA GLU A 104 12.11 3.38 -31.38
C GLU A 104 10.83 2.59 -31.03
N GLY A 105 9.85 3.24 -30.39
CA GLY A 105 8.59 2.62 -29.99
C GLY A 105 8.73 1.60 -28.85
N VAL A 106 7.63 0.89 -28.57
CA VAL A 106 7.53 -0.15 -27.55
C VAL A 106 8.60 -1.22 -27.73
N GLU A 107 8.85 -1.62 -28.98
CA GLU A 107 9.81 -2.68 -29.32
C GLU A 107 11.26 -2.28 -29.06
N GLY A 108 11.62 -1.05 -29.39
CA GLY A 108 12.94 -0.51 -29.07
C GLY A 108 13.16 -0.47 -27.55
N LEU A 109 12.15 -0.06 -26.79
CA LEU A 109 12.21 -0.03 -25.34
C LEU A 109 12.39 -1.44 -24.75
N ILE A 110 11.59 -2.42 -25.19
CA ILE A 110 11.72 -3.83 -24.78
C ILE A 110 13.10 -4.38 -25.13
N SER A 111 13.57 -4.13 -26.36
CA SER A 111 14.87 -4.59 -26.84
C SER A 111 16.00 -4.05 -25.97
N LYS A 112 16.04 -2.74 -25.68
CA LYS A 112 17.06 -2.16 -24.81
C LYS A 112 17.02 -2.71 -23.40
N ALA A 113 15.83 -2.90 -22.83
CA ALA A 113 15.65 -3.44 -21.48
C ALA A 113 16.19 -4.89 -21.37
N ARG A 114 15.90 -5.73 -22.37
CA ARG A 114 16.42 -7.11 -22.47
C ARG A 114 17.94 -7.15 -22.56
N HIS A 115 18.53 -6.26 -23.34
CA HIS A 115 19.97 -6.22 -23.54
C HIS A 115 20.74 -5.35 -22.53
N LYS A 116 20.07 -4.81 -21.50
CA LYS A 116 20.64 -3.87 -20.51
C LYS A 116 21.39 -2.71 -21.18
N GLN A 117 20.85 -2.18 -22.28
CA GLN A 117 21.46 -1.07 -23.00
C GLN A 117 21.06 0.26 -22.37
N ALA A 118 21.98 1.22 -22.40
CA ALA A 118 21.67 2.59 -22.03
C ALA A 118 20.46 3.12 -22.84
N PRO A 119 19.53 3.87 -22.21
CA PRO A 119 19.62 4.41 -20.86
C PRO A 119 18.97 3.51 -19.78
N LEU A 120 18.68 2.23 -20.08
CA LEU A 120 17.91 1.31 -19.22
C LEU A 120 18.75 0.33 -18.41
N ASP A 121 20.07 0.46 -18.46
CA ASP A 121 21.06 -0.41 -17.82
C ASP A 121 20.88 -0.55 -16.29
N PHE A 122 20.35 0.48 -15.62
CA PHE A 122 20.08 0.47 -14.17
C PHE A 122 18.60 0.71 -13.79
N ALA A 123 17.73 0.96 -14.76
CA ALA A 123 16.37 1.48 -14.51
C ALA A 123 15.29 0.77 -15.32
N ARG A 124 15.59 -0.38 -15.93
CA ARG A 124 14.67 -1.06 -16.87
C ARG A 124 13.31 -1.40 -16.27
N GLY A 125 13.25 -1.79 -15.00
CA GLY A 125 11.98 -2.07 -14.32
C GLY A 125 11.09 -0.82 -14.25
N ASP A 126 11.64 0.26 -13.68
CA ASP A 126 10.96 1.55 -13.54
C ASP A 126 10.59 2.16 -14.89
N ALA A 127 11.47 2.07 -15.89
CA ALA A 127 11.24 2.61 -17.22
C ALA A 127 10.11 1.88 -17.95
N LEU A 128 10.09 0.54 -17.91
CA LEU A 128 9.00 -0.24 -18.52
C LEU A 128 7.68 -0.02 -17.78
N LEU A 129 7.70 0.09 -16.45
CA LEU A 129 6.50 0.41 -15.66
C LEU A 129 5.94 1.79 -16.00
N ALA A 130 6.78 2.82 -15.99
CA ALA A 130 6.37 4.19 -16.29
C ALA A 130 5.83 4.32 -17.72
N ALA A 131 6.52 3.72 -18.70
CA ALA A 131 6.02 3.66 -20.07
C ALA A 131 4.71 2.88 -20.19
N GLY A 132 4.59 1.75 -19.49
CA GLY A 132 3.36 0.96 -19.47
C GLY A 132 2.17 1.75 -18.94
N LYS A 133 2.34 2.49 -17.83
CA LYS A 133 1.30 3.37 -17.29
C LYS A 133 0.92 4.49 -18.25
N TYR A 134 1.90 5.11 -18.91
CA TYR A 134 1.65 6.13 -19.93
C TYR A 134 0.86 5.57 -21.12
N LEU A 135 1.21 4.38 -21.60
CA LEU A 135 0.56 3.74 -22.74
C LEU A 135 -0.80 3.16 -22.38
N ALA A 136 -1.08 2.80 -21.13
CA ALA A 136 -2.36 2.19 -20.76
C ALA A 136 -3.59 3.02 -21.19
N ASP A 137 -3.46 4.34 -21.27
CA ASP A 137 -4.55 5.24 -21.69
C ASP A 137 -4.59 5.51 -23.21
N THR A 138 -3.54 5.15 -23.95
CA THR A 138 -3.35 5.57 -25.36
C THR A 138 -3.00 4.43 -26.34
N ASP A 139 -2.48 3.32 -25.83
CA ASP A 139 -2.04 2.12 -26.53
C ASP A 139 -2.04 0.93 -25.56
N GLU A 140 -3.22 0.36 -25.33
CA GLU A 140 -3.43 -0.75 -24.40
C GLU A 140 -2.60 -1.99 -24.78
N GLU A 141 -2.45 -2.25 -26.09
CA GLU A 141 -1.64 -3.36 -26.60
C GLU A 141 -0.15 -3.11 -26.28
N GLY A 142 0.36 -1.90 -26.53
CA GLY A 142 1.70 -1.51 -26.12
C GLY A 142 1.94 -1.69 -24.63
N ALA A 143 1.00 -1.25 -23.79
CA ALA A 143 1.06 -1.44 -22.34
C ALA A 143 1.07 -2.93 -21.94
N ALA A 144 0.26 -3.77 -22.61
CA ALA A 144 0.25 -5.22 -22.41
C ALA A 144 1.60 -5.86 -22.70
N ARG A 145 2.22 -5.45 -23.81
CA ARG A 145 3.51 -5.97 -24.25
C ARG A 145 4.64 -5.57 -23.31
N LEU A 146 4.61 -4.36 -22.75
CA LEU A 146 5.56 -3.95 -21.71
C LEU A 146 5.37 -4.77 -20.42
N ASN A 147 4.13 -5.12 -20.07
CA ASN A 147 3.86 -5.95 -18.90
C ASN A 147 4.39 -7.39 -19.06
N GLU A 148 4.21 -7.99 -20.23
CA GLU A 148 4.79 -9.31 -20.52
C GLU A 148 6.32 -9.24 -20.60
N ALA A 149 6.90 -8.17 -21.15
CA ALA A 149 8.35 -7.97 -21.15
C ALA A 149 8.91 -7.90 -19.72
N LEU A 150 8.23 -7.24 -18.78
CA LEU A 150 8.62 -7.26 -17.36
C LEU A 150 8.57 -8.67 -16.76
N LEU A 151 7.56 -9.47 -17.10
CA LEU A 151 7.43 -10.87 -16.65
C LEU A 151 8.55 -11.77 -17.20
N ASP A 152 8.88 -11.62 -18.48
CA ASP A 152 9.98 -12.33 -19.13
C ASP A 152 11.32 -11.98 -18.47
N LEU A 153 11.55 -10.70 -18.24
CA LEU A 153 12.76 -10.22 -17.55
C LEU A 153 12.82 -10.79 -16.13
N ALA A 154 11.72 -10.75 -15.38
CA ALA A 154 11.65 -11.31 -14.05
C ALA A 154 11.93 -12.83 -14.03
N ALA A 155 11.54 -13.57 -15.08
CA ALA A 155 11.77 -15.01 -15.20
C ALA A 155 13.26 -15.39 -15.33
N THR A 156 14.05 -14.50 -15.93
CA THR A 156 15.42 -14.76 -16.36
C THR A 156 16.46 -13.98 -15.56
N ALA A 157 16.01 -13.01 -14.76
CA ALA A 157 16.87 -12.21 -13.90
C ALA A 157 17.37 -13.01 -12.68
N SER A 158 18.34 -12.43 -11.97
CA SER A 158 18.83 -13.01 -10.72
C SER A 158 17.77 -12.98 -9.62
N ASP A 159 17.95 -13.78 -8.58
CA ASP A 159 17.07 -13.78 -7.39
C ASP A 159 17.00 -12.43 -6.68
N PHE A 160 17.97 -11.54 -6.94
CA PHE A 160 17.98 -10.17 -6.43
C PHE A 160 17.10 -9.25 -7.29
N GLU A 161 17.20 -9.32 -8.62
CA GLU A 161 16.53 -8.37 -9.53
C GLU A 161 15.14 -8.86 -9.97
N GLY A 162 14.95 -10.16 -10.12
CA GLY A 162 13.71 -10.78 -10.61
C GLY A 162 12.47 -10.38 -9.78
N PRO A 163 12.53 -10.41 -8.45
CA PRO A 163 11.41 -9.99 -7.60
C PRO A 163 11.01 -8.52 -7.74
N ASP A 164 11.97 -7.61 -8.00
CA ASP A 164 11.68 -6.19 -8.24
C ASP A 164 11.04 -5.97 -9.61
N LEU A 165 11.52 -6.69 -10.64
CA LEU A 165 10.87 -6.71 -11.95
C LEU A 165 9.45 -7.29 -11.89
N ALA A 166 9.25 -8.34 -11.08
CA ALA A 166 7.94 -8.93 -10.82
C ALA A 166 7.02 -7.96 -10.05
N HIS A 167 7.58 -7.14 -9.15
CA HIS A 167 6.83 -6.09 -8.48
C HIS A 167 6.33 -5.04 -9.48
N ALA A 168 7.21 -4.54 -10.35
CA ALA A 168 6.85 -3.63 -11.43
C ALA A 168 5.79 -4.25 -12.37
N ALA A 169 5.93 -5.53 -12.75
CA ALA A 169 4.93 -6.24 -13.55
C ALA A 169 3.58 -6.34 -12.84
N SER A 170 3.57 -6.55 -11.52
CA SER A 170 2.34 -6.62 -10.72
C SER A 170 1.67 -5.26 -10.63
N GLU A 171 2.44 -4.18 -10.47
CA GLU A 171 1.91 -2.82 -10.42
C GLU A 171 1.31 -2.39 -11.75
N LEU A 172 1.98 -2.69 -12.87
CA LEU A 172 1.45 -2.40 -14.20
C LEU A 172 0.17 -3.21 -14.49
N ALA A 173 0.14 -4.49 -14.10
CA ALA A 173 -1.04 -5.33 -14.28
C ALA A 173 -2.21 -4.85 -13.42
N MET A 174 -1.92 -4.40 -12.18
CA MET A 174 -2.91 -3.76 -11.33
C MET A 174 -3.44 -2.48 -11.98
N TYR A 175 -2.57 -1.60 -12.49
CA TYR A 175 -2.97 -0.36 -13.17
C TYR A 175 -3.90 -0.68 -14.35
N ARG A 176 -3.52 -1.66 -15.17
CA ARG A 176 -4.26 -2.13 -16.36
C ARG A 176 -5.47 -3.01 -16.06
N CYS A 177 -5.80 -3.25 -14.79
CA CYS A 177 -6.94 -4.08 -14.39
C CYS A 177 -6.88 -5.54 -14.90
N ASP A 178 -5.68 -6.07 -15.11
CA ASP A 178 -5.44 -7.42 -15.62
C ASP A 178 -5.15 -8.39 -14.46
N LEU A 179 -6.20 -9.05 -13.96
CA LEU A 179 -6.10 -9.96 -12.82
C LEU A 179 -5.17 -11.17 -13.09
N ALA A 180 -5.21 -11.72 -14.30
CA ALA A 180 -4.45 -12.92 -14.64
C ALA A 180 -2.95 -12.62 -14.66
N THR A 181 -2.56 -11.54 -15.32
CA THR A 181 -1.17 -11.07 -15.34
C THR A 181 -0.72 -10.61 -13.96
N PHE A 182 -1.60 -9.98 -13.19
CA PHE A 182 -1.32 -9.59 -11.81
C PHE A 182 -0.96 -10.81 -10.94
N ASP A 183 -1.79 -11.86 -10.94
CA ASP A 183 -1.53 -13.05 -10.12
C ASP A 183 -0.27 -13.81 -10.57
N ARG A 184 0.01 -13.87 -11.89
CA ARG A 184 1.27 -14.40 -12.42
C ARG A 184 2.48 -13.61 -11.92
N ALA A 185 2.45 -12.28 -12.04
CA ALA A 185 3.54 -11.40 -11.63
C ALA A 185 3.79 -11.48 -10.11
N ARG A 186 2.71 -11.34 -9.33
CA ARG A 186 2.75 -11.35 -7.86
C ARG A 186 3.42 -12.61 -7.33
N SER A 187 3.14 -13.77 -7.92
CA SER A 187 3.69 -15.07 -7.50
C SER A 187 5.22 -15.16 -7.55
N ARG A 188 5.89 -14.25 -8.28
CA ARG A 188 7.34 -14.20 -8.46
C ARG A 188 8.04 -13.15 -7.59
N THR A 189 7.28 -12.42 -6.78
CA THR A 189 7.84 -11.42 -5.85
C THR A 189 8.35 -12.08 -4.57
N HIS A 190 9.14 -11.37 -3.75
CA HIS A 190 9.62 -11.89 -2.47
C HIS A 190 8.50 -12.16 -1.44
N ALA A 191 7.42 -11.41 -1.52
CA ALA A 191 6.31 -11.46 -0.57
C ALA A 191 4.97 -11.50 -1.31
N PRO A 192 4.67 -12.60 -2.04
CA PRO A 192 3.50 -12.69 -2.91
C PRO A 192 2.19 -12.51 -2.14
N ASN A 193 2.18 -12.88 -0.87
CA ASN A 193 1.00 -12.77 -0.01
C ASN A 193 0.97 -11.46 0.80
N SER A 194 1.83 -10.47 0.52
CA SER A 194 1.82 -9.20 1.26
C SER A 194 0.46 -8.47 1.18
N LEU A 195 0.16 -7.65 2.18
CA LEU A 195 -1.08 -6.87 2.20
C LEU A 195 -1.18 -5.87 1.05
N ARG A 196 -0.04 -5.33 0.60
CA ARG A 196 0.00 -4.46 -0.59
C ARG A 196 -0.62 -5.18 -1.80
N PHE A 197 -0.17 -6.40 -2.07
CA PHE A 197 -0.70 -7.15 -3.20
C PHE A 197 -2.14 -7.62 -2.98
N ALA A 198 -2.54 -7.91 -1.75
CA ALA A 198 -3.95 -8.22 -1.47
C ALA A 198 -4.86 -7.03 -1.77
N ILE A 199 -4.46 -5.81 -1.38
CA ILE A 199 -5.20 -4.58 -1.65
C ILE A 199 -5.17 -4.24 -3.15
N TRP A 200 -4.03 -4.37 -3.81
CA TRP A 200 -3.93 -4.21 -5.27
C TRP A 200 -4.83 -5.20 -6.02
N ARG A 201 -4.92 -6.44 -5.55
CA ARG A 201 -5.88 -7.41 -6.09
C ARG A 201 -7.32 -6.99 -5.82
N ALA A 202 -7.62 -6.45 -4.63
CA ALA A 202 -8.94 -5.92 -4.30
C ALA A 202 -9.32 -4.72 -5.19
N ARG A 203 -8.35 -3.89 -5.61
CA ARG A 203 -8.61 -2.86 -6.64
C ARG A 203 -9.16 -3.47 -7.94
N ILE A 204 -8.60 -4.61 -8.36
CA ILE A 204 -9.01 -5.31 -9.60
C ILE A 204 -10.34 -6.04 -9.41
N THR A 205 -10.51 -6.71 -8.27
CA THR A 205 -11.64 -7.63 -8.02
C THR A 205 -12.83 -6.99 -7.29
N GLY A 206 -12.65 -5.79 -6.75
CA GLY A 206 -13.58 -5.13 -5.86
C GLY A 206 -13.38 -5.50 -4.38
N ASP A 207 -13.98 -4.69 -3.52
CA ASP A 207 -14.14 -4.90 -2.08
C ASP A 207 -12.83 -5.01 -1.27
N VAL A 208 -12.17 -3.88 -1.03
CA VAL A 208 -11.06 -3.80 -0.07
C VAL A 208 -11.50 -4.03 1.38
N LEU A 209 -12.78 -3.86 1.70
CA LEU A 209 -13.29 -3.99 3.07
C LEU A 209 -13.31 -5.44 3.55
N ALA A 210 -13.29 -6.41 2.64
CA ALA A 210 -13.05 -7.82 2.96
C ALA A 210 -11.68 -8.06 3.64
N LEU A 211 -10.70 -7.15 3.47
CA LEU A 211 -9.35 -7.29 4.03
C LEU A 211 -9.22 -6.72 5.45
N ARG A 212 -10.27 -6.14 6.02
CA ARG A 212 -10.23 -5.43 7.31
C ARG A 212 -9.72 -6.27 8.48
N SER A 213 -10.19 -7.51 8.62
CA SER A 213 -9.69 -8.42 9.67
C SER A 213 -8.20 -8.65 9.51
N ARG A 214 -7.78 -8.99 8.29
CA ARG A 214 -6.39 -9.22 7.94
C ARG A 214 -5.49 -8.01 8.23
N ILE A 215 -5.95 -6.80 7.95
CA ILE A 215 -5.23 -5.55 8.27
C ILE A 215 -4.98 -5.43 9.79
N ARG A 216 -5.94 -5.82 10.63
CA ARG A 216 -5.79 -5.78 12.09
C ARG A 216 -4.94 -6.92 12.64
N ASP A 217 -5.16 -8.13 12.14
CA ASP A 217 -4.66 -9.37 12.75
C ASP A 217 -3.19 -9.67 12.40
N GLU A 218 -2.68 -9.14 11.27
CA GLU A 218 -1.27 -9.30 10.86
C GLU A 218 -0.34 -8.18 11.39
N ALA A 219 -0.77 -7.44 12.42
CA ALA A 219 0.02 -6.37 13.02
C ALA A 219 1.35 -6.88 13.64
N ASP A 220 2.41 -6.09 13.49
CA ASP A 220 3.78 -6.42 13.92
C ASP A 220 4.39 -5.21 14.65
N ASP A 221 4.89 -5.43 15.87
CA ASP A 221 5.53 -4.39 16.70
C ASP A 221 7.00 -4.13 16.33
N THR A 222 7.60 -5.03 15.54
CA THR A 222 8.99 -4.95 15.12
C THR A 222 9.20 -4.14 13.84
N ASP A 223 8.18 -3.97 12.99
CA ASP A 223 8.34 -3.31 11.70
C ASP A 223 7.13 -2.51 11.22
N THR A 224 7.40 -1.34 10.66
CA THR A 224 6.43 -0.49 9.96
C THR A 224 5.95 -1.05 8.61
N ARG A 225 6.61 -2.09 8.07
CA ARG A 225 6.30 -2.67 6.75
C ARG A 225 4.82 -3.00 6.60
N HIS A 226 4.19 -3.59 7.61
CA HIS A 226 2.76 -3.92 7.61
C HIS A 226 1.88 -2.70 7.31
N VAL A 227 1.98 -1.67 8.15
CA VAL A 227 1.22 -0.42 8.01
C VAL A 227 1.52 0.27 6.67
N ARG A 228 2.80 0.28 6.25
CA ARG A 228 3.21 0.88 4.97
C ARG A 228 2.67 0.11 3.75
N GLN A 229 2.55 -1.21 3.85
CA GLN A 229 1.93 -2.04 2.80
C GLN A 229 0.44 -1.76 2.69
N VAL A 230 -0.27 -1.59 3.81
CA VAL A 230 -1.69 -1.25 3.81
C VAL A 230 -1.92 0.13 3.20
N LEU A 231 -1.25 1.17 3.72
CA LEU A 231 -1.44 2.54 3.25
C LEU A 231 -0.96 2.72 1.80
N GLY A 232 0.20 2.16 1.45
CA GLY A 232 0.71 2.21 0.08
C GLY A 232 -0.12 1.38 -0.91
N GLY A 233 -0.72 0.27 -0.46
CA GLY A 233 -1.67 -0.50 -1.25
C GLY A 233 -2.96 0.29 -1.50
N TYR A 234 -3.54 0.85 -0.44
CA TYR A 234 -4.81 1.58 -0.49
C TYR A 234 -4.71 2.89 -1.27
N ARG A 235 -3.53 3.54 -1.24
CA ARG A 235 -3.21 4.68 -2.10
C ARG A 235 -3.56 4.41 -3.57
N ALA A 236 -3.22 3.23 -4.09
CA ALA A 236 -3.49 2.90 -5.49
C ALA A 236 -4.98 2.88 -5.80
N ILE A 237 -5.83 2.47 -4.86
CA ILE A 237 -7.30 2.53 -5.01
C ILE A 237 -7.75 4.00 -5.04
N LEU A 238 -7.24 4.85 -4.15
CA LEU A 238 -7.62 6.27 -4.13
C LEU A 238 -7.16 7.04 -5.38
N GLU A 239 -6.00 6.69 -5.94
CA GLU A 239 -5.43 7.40 -7.10
C GLU A 239 -6.01 6.92 -8.43
N LEU A 240 -6.41 5.65 -8.52
CA LEU A 240 -6.77 5.01 -9.79
C LEU A 240 -8.21 4.47 -9.82
N ASP A 241 -8.95 4.57 -8.72
CA ASP A 241 -10.26 3.94 -8.50
C ASP A 241 -10.24 2.40 -8.68
N TYR A 242 -11.38 1.73 -8.50
CA TYR A 242 -11.56 0.32 -8.86
C TYR A 242 -11.65 0.11 -10.37
N CYS A 243 -11.41 -1.12 -10.81
CA CYS A 243 -11.33 -1.52 -12.22
C CYS A 243 -12.66 -1.65 -12.99
N SER A 244 -13.73 -0.98 -12.53
CA SER A 244 -15.12 -0.95 -13.03
C SER A 244 -15.46 -1.76 -14.29
#